data_AF-A0A950WFD7-F1
#
_entry.id   AF-A0A950WFD7-F1
#
_cell.length_a   1.000
_cell.length_b   1.000
_cell.length_c   1.000
_cell.angle_alpha   90.00
_cell.angle_beta   90.00
_cell.angle_gamma   90.00
#
_symmetry.space_group_name_H-M   'P 1'
#
loop_
_entity.id
_entity.type
_entity.pdbx_description
1 polymer ?
#
loop_
_entity_poly.entity_id
_entity_poly.type
_entity_poly.pdbx_seq_one_letter_code
_entity_poly.pdbx_strand_id
1 'polypeptide(L)'
;MPNLQKQPGDQSENTYMIDPENSVEMARLMRQDHLVTQGMGGLFPEGTDLTDVHSILDLACGPGGWVLETAFAHSDIEVVGVDISERMIAYACAQAKVQVLENASFRVMNILKPLDFPDASFDLVNARVISTFMLPDAWPQLIQECIRIL
;
A
#
# COMPACT_ATOMS: atom_id res chain seq x y z
N MET A 1 15.77 28.26 30.99
CA MET A 1 15.63 27.45 29.75
C MET A 1 14.56 26.40 30.04
N PRO A 2 13.38 26.43 29.40
CA PRO A 2 12.36 25.45 29.67
C PRO A 2 12.64 24.14 28.93
N ASN A 3 12.38 23.06 29.63
CA ASN A 3 12.62 21.66 29.30
C ASN A 3 11.60 21.21 28.24
N LEU A 4 12.02 20.85 27.02
CA LEU A 4 11.14 20.19 26.04
C LEU A 4 10.99 18.71 26.43
N GLN A 5 10.03 18.41 27.30
CA GLN A 5 9.46 17.08 27.37
C GLN A 5 8.59 16.88 26.13
N LYS A 6 9.02 16.00 25.22
CA LYS A 6 8.17 15.48 24.14
C LYS A 6 6.93 14.86 24.79
N GLN A 7 5.74 15.34 24.41
CA GLN A 7 4.48 14.70 24.72
C GLN A 7 4.46 13.32 24.04
N PRO A 8 4.00 12.25 24.71
CA PRO A 8 3.82 10.96 24.06
C PRO A 8 2.62 11.08 23.12
N GLY A 9 2.91 11.14 21.82
CA GLY A 9 1.90 10.99 20.78
C GLY A 9 1.29 9.59 20.84
N ASP A 10 0.00 9.53 20.57
CA ASP A 10 -0.87 8.37 20.60
C ASP A 10 -0.28 7.16 19.84
N GLN A 11 0.34 6.24 20.57
CA GLN A 11 0.87 4.98 20.04
C GLN A 11 -0.23 3.91 19.85
N SER A 12 -1.51 4.24 20.06
CA SER A 12 -2.60 3.24 20.06
C SER A 12 -3.21 2.94 18.68
N GLU A 13 -2.88 3.71 17.64
CA GLU A 13 -3.48 3.52 16.30
C GLU A 13 -2.60 2.77 15.29
N ASN A 14 -1.32 2.52 15.59
CA ASN A 14 -0.41 1.91 14.63
C ASN A 14 -0.27 0.40 14.85
N THR A 15 -0.88 -0.41 13.98
CA THR A 15 -0.76 -1.88 14.02
C THR A 15 0.54 -2.39 13.37
N TYR A 16 1.46 -1.51 12.93
CA TYR A 16 2.77 -1.93 12.45
C TYR A 16 3.57 -2.60 13.58
N MET A 17 3.77 -3.90 13.44
CA MET A 17 4.50 -4.74 14.40
C MET A 17 6.00 -4.43 14.46
N ILE A 18 6.55 -3.72 13.47
CA ILE A 18 7.96 -3.36 13.36
C ILE A 18 8.07 -1.86 13.18
N ASP A 19 9.02 -1.25 13.91
CA ASP A 19 9.26 0.19 13.91
C ASP A 19 9.36 0.75 12.48
N PRO A 20 8.39 1.58 12.06
CA PRO A 20 8.38 2.17 10.72
C PRO A 20 9.55 3.13 10.49
N GLU A 21 10.30 3.55 11.52
CA GLU A 21 11.54 4.34 11.41
C GLU A 21 12.77 3.49 11.01
N ASN A 22 12.65 2.16 10.99
CA ASN A 22 13.77 1.28 10.69
C ASN A 22 14.05 1.19 9.17
N SER A 23 15.23 1.61 8.71
CA SER A 23 15.64 1.48 7.30
C SER A 23 15.90 0.03 6.87
N VAL A 24 16.24 -0.85 7.82
CA VAL A 24 16.40 -2.28 7.58
C VAL A 24 15.06 -2.90 7.23
N GLU A 25 13.97 -2.45 7.87
CA GLU A 25 12.64 -2.98 7.59
C GLU A 25 12.16 -2.60 6.19
N MET A 26 12.39 -1.36 5.77
CA MET A 26 12.12 -0.93 4.39
C MET A 26 12.87 -1.80 3.38
N ALA A 27 14.17 -2.05 3.59
CA ALA A 27 14.96 -2.93 2.72
C ALA A 27 14.46 -4.38 2.73
N ARG A 28 14.00 -4.89 3.89
CA ARG A 28 13.40 -6.21 4.03
C ARG A 28 12.11 -6.32 3.22
N LEU A 29 11.22 -5.32 3.32
CA LEU A 29 9.96 -5.27 2.57
C LEU A 29 10.19 -5.20 1.06
N MET A 30 11.12 -4.36 0.59
CA MET A 30 11.49 -4.30 -0.83
C MET A 30 12.03 -5.64 -1.34
N ARG A 31 12.85 -6.34 -0.54
CA ARG A 31 13.33 -7.68 -0.90
C ARG A 31 12.18 -8.70 -0.91
N GLN A 32 11.30 -8.65 0.07
CA GLN A 32 10.16 -9.56 0.17
C GLN A 32 9.23 -9.39 -1.03
N ASP A 33 8.90 -8.15 -1.39
CA ASP A 33 8.14 -7.79 -2.58
C ASP A 33 8.72 -8.45 -3.83
N HIS A 34 9.99 -8.16 -4.12
CA HIS A 34 10.67 -8.69 -5.30
C HIS A 34 10.62 -10.22 -5.37
N LEU A 35 10.86 -10.90 -4.25
CA LEU A 35 10.81 -12.36 -4.18
C LEU A 35 9.39 -12.90 -4.34
N VAL A 36 8.38 -12.22 -3.80
CA VAL A 36 6.97 -12.61 -3.94
C VAL A 36 6.52 -12.47 -5.39
N THR A 37 6.79 -11.33 -6.02
CA THR A 37 6.46 -11.09 -7.45
C THR A 37 7.13 -12.12 -8.35
N GLN A 38 8.42 -12.42 -8.12
CA GLN A 38 9.12 -13.49 -8.85
C GLN A 38 8.50 -14.87 -8.61
N GLY A 39 8.18 -15.20 -7.36
CA GLY A 39 7.59 -16.48 -6.99
C GLY A 39 6.17 -16.69 -7.55
N MET A 40 5.41 -15.62 -7.76
CA MET A 40 4.09 -15.64 -8.39
C MET A 40 4.15 -15.68 -9.92
N GLY A 41 5.34 -15.52 -10.52
CA GLY A 41 5.52 -15.47 -11.97
C GLY A 41 5.23 -14.10 -12.59
N GLY A 42 4.99 -13.07 -11.78
CA GLY A 42 4.66 -11.72 -12.24
C GLY A 42 3.88 -10.90 -11.20
N LEU A 43 3.46 -9.71 -11.62
CA LEU A 43 2.68 -8.78 -10.79
C LEU A 43 1.25 -9.26 -10.53
N PHE A 44 0.70 -10.03 -11.48
CA PHE A 44 -0.66 -10.53 -11.47
C PHE A 44 -0.67 -12.06 -11.60
N PRO A 45 -1.73 -12.73 -11.11
CA PRO A 45 -1.98 -14.14 -11.41
C PRO A 45 -1.98 -14.41 -12.92
N GLU A 46 -1.61 -15.64 -13.30
CA GLU A 46 -1.65 -16.06 -14.70
C GLU A 46 -3.07 -15.94 -15.26
N GLY A 47 -3.21 -15.29 -16.41
CA GLY A 47 -4.51 -15.11 -17.07
C GLY A 47 -5.38 -13.98 -16.53
N THR A 48 -4.86 -13.11 -15.66
CA THR A 48 -5.55 -11.87 -15.30
C THR A 48 -5.74 -11.01 -16.55
N ASP A 49 -7.00 -10.70 -16.88
CA ASP A 49 -7.37 -9.77 -17.94
C ASP A 49 -7.41 -8.35 -17.36
N LEU A 50 -6.61 -7.46 -17.93
CA LEU A 50 -6.52 -6.04 -17.54
C LEU A 50 -7.11 -5.11 -18.61
N THR A 51 -7.78 -5.65 -19.64
CA THR A 51 -8.26 -4.87 -20.80
C THR A 51 -9.18 -3.71 -20.41
N ASP A 52 -10.05 -3.92 -19.41
CA ASP A 52 -11.01 -2.93 -18.92
C ASP A 52 -10.63 -2.38 -17.53
N VAL A 53 -9.38 -2.53 -17.11
CA VAL A 53 -8.88 -2.00 -15.83
C VAL A 53 -8.22 -0.66 -16.06
N HIS A 54 -8.70 0.38 -15.39
CA HIS A 54 -8.16 1.75 -15.49
C HIS A 54 -7.70 2.31 -14.14
N SER A 55 -8.20 1.78 -13.02
CA SER A 55 -7.90 2.23 -11.67
C SER A 55 -7.65 1.05 -10.74
N ILE A 56 -6.48 1.03 -10.08
CA ILE A 56 -6.08 -0.02 -9.14
C ILE A 56 -5.74 0.58 -7.77
N LEU A 57 -6.19 -0.06 -6.69
CA LEU A 57 -5.77 0.23 -5.33
C LEU A 57 -4.91 -0.90 -4.76
N ASP A 58 -3.72 -0.59 -4.24
CA ASP A 58 -2.89 -1.50 -3.45
C ASP A 58 -2.99 -1.17 -1.95
N LEU A 59 -3.57 -2.09 -1.19
CA LEU A 59 -3.78 -1.96 0.26
C LEU A 59 -2.55 -2.40 1.05
N ALA A 60 -2.14 -1.57 2.01
CA ALA A 60 -0.90 -1.73 2.77
C ALA A 60 0.32 -1.89 1.85
N CYS A 61 0.49 -0.93 0.94
CA CYS A 61 1.48 -0.98 -0.15
C CYS A 61 2.94 -0.96 0.33
N GLY A 62 3.18 -0.68 1.62
CA GLY A 62 4.52 -0.53 2.18
C GLY A 62 5.33 0.52 1.39
N PRO A 63 6.60 0.25 1.04
CA PRO A 63 7.43 1.18 0.28
C PRO A 63 7.00 1.36 -1.19
N GLY A 64 5.88 0.75 -1.60
CA GLY A 64 5.21 1.00 -2.88
C GLY A 64 5.73 0.19 -4.07
N GLY A 65 6.57 -0.83 -3.86
CA GLY A 65 7.23 -1.52 -4.97
C GLY A 65 6.27 -2.12 -6.01
N TRP A 66 5.18 -2.77 -5.60
CA TRP A 66 4.18 -3.29 -6.55
C TRP A 66 3.42 -2.20 -7.29
N VAL A 67 3.06 -1.10 -6.61
CA VAL A 67 2.44 0.07 -7.24
C VAL A 67 3.36 0.64 -8.31
N LEU A 68 4.64 0.82 -7.99
CA LEU A 68 5.64 1.38 -8.91
C LEU A 68 5.88 0.45 -10.11
N GLU A 69 6.06 -0.86 -9.87
CA GLU A 69 6.27 -1.83 -10.93
C GLU A 69 5.03 -1.97 -11.85
N THR A 70 3.83 -1.94 -11.27
CA THR A 70 2.57 -1.99 -12.03
C THR A 70 2.39 -0.73 -12.87
N ALA A 71 2.57 0.44 -12.27
CA ALA A 71 2.47 1.72 -12.98
C ALA A 71 3.50 1.84 -14.11
N PHE A 72 4.71 1.31 -13.92
CA PHE A 72 5.73 1.25 -14.96
C PHE A 72 5.36 0.30 -16.11
N ALA A 73 4.78 -0.87 -15.78
CA ALA A 73 4.39 -1.87 -16.79
C ALA A 73 3.12 -1.47 -17.57
N HIS A 74 2.23 -0.70 -16.96
CA HIS A 74 0.92 -0.33 -17.48
C HIS A 74 0.70 1.18 -17.37
N SER A 75 1.22 1.94 -18.34
CA SER A 75 1.16 3.41 -18.32
C SER A 75 -0.24 4.00 -18.47
N ASP A 76 -1.21 3.19 -18.88
CA ASP A 76 -2.62 3.53 -19.08
C ASP A 76 -3.51 3.25 -17.86
N ILE A 77 -2.94 2.67 -16.79
CA ILE A 77 -3.64 2.34 -15.56
C ILE A 77 -3.17 3.27 -14.44
N GLU A 78 -4.11 3.91 -13.74
CA GLU A 78 -3.84 4.66 -12.52
C GLU A 78 -3.70 3.69 -11.34
N VAL A 79 -2.58 3.76 -10.62
CA VAL A 79 -2.30 2.87 -9.49
C VAL A 79 -2.11 3.69 -8.22
N VAL A 80 -2.96 3.44 -7.24
CA VAL A 80 -2.95 4.11 -5.94
C VAL A 80 -2.45 3.13 -4.87
N GLY A 81 -1.45 3.53 -4.08
CA GLY A 81 -1.01 2.79 -2.90
C GLY A 81 -1.45 3.45 -1.60
N VAL A 82 -1.92 2.66 -0.64
CA VAL A 82 -2.19 3.16 0.71
C VAL A 82 -1.46 2.36 1.77
N ASP A 83 -0.90 3.06 2.75
CA ASP A 83 -0.23 2.47 3.91
C ASP A 83 -0.41 3.39 5.12
N ILE A 84 -0.44 2.83 6.33
CA ILE A 84 -0.58 3.62 7.56
C ILE A 84 0.70 4.39 7.90
N SER A 85 1.85 3.99 7.34
CA SER A 85 3.14 4.59 7.60
C SER A 85 3.43 5.78 6.69
N GLU A 86 3.48 6.98 7.28
CA GLU A 86 3.90 8.21 6.58
C GLU A 86 5.28 8.08 5.92
N ARG A 87 6.20 7.35 6.56
CA ARG A 87 7.57 7.16 6.04
C ARG A 87 7.59 6.27 4.80
N MET A 88 6.81 5.20 4.79
CA MET A 88 6.70 4.31 3.63
C MET A 88 6.10 5.07 2.44
N ILE A 89 5.03 5.83 2.68
CA ILE A 89 4.39 6.67 1.67
C ILE A 89 5.33 7.78 1.16
N ALA A 90 6.08 8.44 2.05
CA ALA A 90 7.07 9.44 1.65
C ALA A 90 8.17 8.85 0.75
N TYR A 91 8.65 7.64 1.07
CA TYR A 91 9.60 6.92 0.22
C TYR A 91 9.00 6.58 -1.14
N ALA A 92 7.81 5.99 -1.17
CA ALA A 92 7.12 5.60 -2.40
C ALA A 92 6.87 6.81 -3.33
N CYS A 93 6.40 7.93 -2.76
CA CYS A 93 6.26 9.21 -3.47
C CYS A 93 7.58 9.72 -4.07
N ALA A 94 8.70 9.58 -3.34
CA ALA A 94 10.01 9.97 -3.86
C ALA A 94 10.44 9.06 -5.03
N GLN A 95 10.17 7.75 -4.93
CA GLN A 95 10.48 6.80 -6.00
C GLN A 95 9.66 7.06 -7.27
N ALA A 96 8.34 7.29 -7.15
CA ALA A 96 7.51 7.64 -8.30
C ALA A 96 8.02 8.89 -9.03
N LYS A 97 8.44 9.91 -8.28
CA LYS A 97 9.04 11.13 -8.84
C LYS A 97 10.37 10.87 -9.56
N VAL A 98 11.25 10.05 -8.98
CA VAL A 98 12.54 9.70 -9.58
C VAL A 98 12.35 8.90 -10.86
N GLN A 99 11.34 8.03 -10.90
CA GLN A 99 11.00 7.19 -12.04
C GLN A 99 10.08 7.87 -13.07
N VAL A 100 9.60 9.08 -12.76
CA VAL A 100 8.67 9.87 -13.61
C VAL A 100 7.38 9.10 -13.90
N LEU A 101 6.86 8.40 -12.88
CA LEU A 101 5.60 7.68 -12.95
C LEU A 101 4.45 8.62 -12.56
N GLU A 102 3.77 9.16 -13.57
CA GLU A 102 2.64 10.10 -13.38
C GLU A 102 1.33 9.39 -12.98
N ASN A 103 1.21 8.10 -13.33
CA ASN A 103 0.07 7.23 -13.03
C ASN A 103 0.21 6.46 -11.70
N ALA A 104 1.16 6.84 -10.85
CA ALA A 104 1.36 6.26 -9.52
C ALA A 104 1.14 7.31 -8.43
N SER A 105 0.23 7.04 -7.48
CA SER A 105 -0.01 7.93 -6.34
C SER A 105 -0.09 7.18 -5.03
N PHE A 106 0.17 7.87 -3.92
CA PHE A 106 0.25 7.25 -2.59
C PHE A 106 -0.44 8.11 -1.52
N ARG A 107 -1.16 7.47 -0.59
CA ARG A 107 -1.84 8.15 0.51
C ARG A 107 -1.62 7.44 1.84
N VAL A 108 -1.49 8.21 2.91
CA VAL A 108 -1.39 7.67 4.27
C VAL A 108 -2.80 7.34 4.76
N MET A 109 -3.14 6.06 4.90
CA MET A 109 -4.47 5.61 5.32
C MET A 109 -4.37 4.33 6.15
N ASN A 110 -5.25 4.21 7.14
CA ASN A 110 -5.40 2.98 7.91
C ASN A 110 -6.49 2.11 7.27
N ILE A 111 -6.12 0.96 6.71
CA ILE A 111 -7.06 0.03 6.05
C ILE A 111 -8.06 -0.63 7.04
N LEU A 112 -7.87 -0.45 8.34
CA LEU A 112 -8.83 -0.86 9.38
C LEU A 112 -9.92 0.18 9.65
N LYS A 113 -9.84 1.35 9.00
CA LYS A 113 -10.83 2.42 9.03
C LYS A 113 -11.45 2.59 7.64
N PRO A 114 -12.64 3.21 7.52
CA PRO A 114 -13.19 3.56 6.22
C PRO A 114 -12.19 4.38 5.41
N LEU A 115 -12.00 4.01 4.15
CA LEU A 115 -11.12 4.67 3.21
C LEU A 115 -11.85 5.85 2.58
N ASP A 116 -11.17 7.00 2.52
CA ASP A 116 -11.60 8.22 1.83
C ASP A 116 -11.51 8.08 0.29
N PHE A 117 -12.30 7.14 -0.23
CA PHE A 117 -12.54 6.89 -1.65
C PHE A 117 -14.05 6.77 -1.90
N PRO A 118 -14.56 7.27 -3.05
CA PRO A 118 -15.94 7.05 -3.46
C PRO A 118 -16.26 5.57 -3.64
N ASP A 119 -17.54 5.23 -3.60
CA ASP A 119 -18.03 3.91 -3.99
C ASP A 119 -17.70 3.64 -5.47
N ALA A 120 -17.37 2.40 -5.83
CA ALA A 120 -17.03 1.98 -7.20
C ALA A 120 -16.00 2.89 -7.89
N SER A 121 -14.86 3.12 -7.23
CA SER A 121 -13.77 4.00 -7.68
C SER A 121 -12.54 3.27 -8.20
N PHE A 122 -12.47 1.95 -8.03
CA PHE A 122 -11.38 1.11 -8.51
C PHE A 122 -11.94 -0.11 -9.25
N ASP A 123 -11.29 -0.48 -10.35
CA ASP A 123 -11.65 -1.70 -11.09
C ASP A 123 -10.99 -2.94 -10.48
N LEU A 124 -9.90 -2.75 -9.72
CA LEU A 124 -9.17 -3.80 -9.04
C LEU A 124 -8.61 -3.33 -7.69
N VAL A 125 -8.73 -4.18 -6.69
CA VAL A 125 -8.07 -4.00 -5.38
C VAL A 125 -7.06 -5.12 -5.17
N ASN A 126 -5.80 -4.75 -4.97
CA ASN A 126 -4.71 -5.65 -4.61
C ASN A 126 -4.43 -5.54 -3.11
N ALA A 127 -4.13 -6.68 -2.49
CA ALA A 127 -3.67 -6.75 -1.11
C ALA A 127 -2.82 -8.01 -0.93
N ARG A 128 -1.57 -7.86 -0.49
CA ARG A 128 -0.63 -8.98 -0.35
C ARG A 128 0.11 -8.94 0.97
N VAL A 129 0.36 -10.11 1.55
CA VAL A 129 1.10 -10.28 2.81
C VAL A 129 0.43 -9.60 4.02
N ILE A 130 -0.79 -9.07 3.87
CA ILE A 130 -1.51 -8.35 4.94
C ILE A 130 -1.91 -9.25 6.11
N SER A 131 -2.01 -10.56 5.88
CA SER A 131 -2.30 -11.56 6.92
C SER A 131 -1.23 -11.63 8.02
N THR A 132 -0.06 -11.03 7.82
CA THR A 132 1.03 -10.99 8.82
C THR A 132 0.78 -10.01 9.96
N PHE A 133 -0.11 -9.03 9.75
CA PHE A 133 -0.46 -8.01 10.75
C PHE A 133 -1.99 -7.85 10.94
N MET A 134 -2.81 -8.36 10.02
CA MET A 134 -4.27 -8.30 10.13
C MET A 134 -4.81 -9.24 11.22
N LEU A 135 -5.64 -8.70 12.10
CA LEU A 135 -6.40 -9.48 13.08
C LEU A 135 -7.57 -10.22 12.40
N PRO A 136 -7.91 -11.46 12.82
CA PRO A 136 -9.03 -12.23 12.25
C PRO A 136 -10.35 -11.45 12.21
N ASP A 137 -10.67 -10.72 13.27
CA ASP A 137 -11.95 -10.03 13.42
C ASP A 137 -12.07 -8.75 12.56
N ALA A 138 -10.97 -8.29 11.95
CA ALA A 138 -10.95 -7.11 11.09
C ALA A 138 -11.20 -7.42 9.61
N TRP A 139 -11.10 -8.69 9.21
CA TRP A 139 -11.31 -9.10 7.83
C TRP A 139 -12.71 -8.79 7.29
N PRO A 140 -13.81 -9.05 8.02
CA PRO A 140 -15.15 -8.75 7.50
C PRO A 140 -15.32 -7.28 7.11
N GLN A 141 -14.82 -6.35 7.93
CA GLN A 141 -14.90 -4.92 7.67
C GLN A 141 -14.01 -4.52 6.49
N LEU A 142 -12.78 -5.06 6.41
CA LEU A 142 -11.89 -4.80 5.28
C LEU A 142 -12.50 -5.28 3.95
N ILE A 143 -13.06 -6.49 3.92
CA ILE A 143 -13.69 -7.04 2.72
C ILE A 143 -14.93 -6.24 2.34
N GLN A 144 -15.75 -5.83 3.32
CA GLN A 144 -16.89 -4.95 3.06
C GLN A 144 -16.44 -3.62 2.43
N GLU A 145 -15.34 -3.05 2.93
CA GLU A 145 -14.77 -1.83 2.39
C GLU A 145 -14.20 -2.02 0.98
N CYS A 146 -13.52 -3.15 0.71
CA CYS A 146 -13.07 -3.50 -0.63
C CYS A 146 -14.24 -3.62 -1.61
N ILE A 147 -15.35 -4.27 -1.22
CA ILE A 147 -16.55 -4.40 -2.05
C ILE A 147 -17.20 -3.03 -2.31
N ARG A 148 -17.11 -2.08 -1.38
CA ARG A 148 -17.67 -0.74 -1.54
C ARG A 148 -16.94 0.06 -2.62
N ILE A 149 -15.61 -0.04 -2.64
CA ILE A 149 -14.75 0.75 -3.53
C ILE A 149 -14.52 0.09 -4.90
N LEU A 150 -14.79 -1.21 -5.02
CA LEU A 150 -14.96 -1.94 -6.29
C LEU A 150 -16.31 -1.61 -6.93
#